data_AF-A0A428PK20-F1
#
_entry.id   AF-A0A428PK20-F1
#
_cell.length_a   1.000
_cell.length_b   1.000
_cell.length_c   1.000
_cell.angle_alpha   90.00
_cell.angle_beta   90.00
_cell.angle_gamma   90.00
#
_symmetry.space_group_name_H-M   'P 1'
#
loop_
_entity.id
_entity.type
_entity.pdbx_description
1 polymer ?
#
loop_
_entity_poly.entity_id
_entity_poly.type
_entity_poly.pdbx_seq_one_letter_code
_entity_poly.pdbx_strand_id
1 'polypeptide(L)'
;MASCNKCNKSGEEVSLKHCAKCRQTHYCSRECQKADWKAHKKVCSKQAGSAPAPASASGSGNEGLSPPKGLDEPIPNPFTRLDNGTYLHNRPEKDVYRLLLEAYRLRVDDMYKLEGEVDDDNIYAGHPDSLPGFRRFMRKITRSKKELLPSWWTPEKQKECEAFGMDEDQWQNLRCAVEKKDIIEHYEDSQFPMQLRMLGESIYGSAPGGSDGTAMRKMLASFESGGAGLGI
;
A
#
# COMPACT_ATOMS: atom_id res chain seq x y z
N MET A 1 21.40 -5.83 31.39
CA MET A 1 22.10 -5.90 30.08
C MET A 1 21.12 -6.44 29.05
N ALA A 2 20.98 -5.78 27.90
CA ALA A 2 20.15 -6.30 26.82
C ALA A 2 20.90 -7.45 26.11
N SER A 3 20.17 -8.49 25.72
CA SER A 3 20.70 -9.63 24.97
C SER A 3 19.79 -9.96 23.78
N CYS A 4 20.35 -10.64 22.78
CA CYS A 4 19.57 -11.12 21.65
C CYS A 4 18.54 -12.16 22.12
N ASN A 5 17.26 -11.93 21.86
CA ASN A 5 16.17 -12.80 22.30
C ASN A 5 16.19 -14.20 21.65
N LYS A 6 17.02 -14.40 20.62
CA LYS A 6 17.16 -15.70 19.94
C LYS A 6 18.41 -16.47 20.32
N CYS A 7 19.57 -15.81 20.37
CA CYS A 7 20.87 -16.47 20.56
C CYS A 7 21.56 -16.07 21.87
N ASN A 8 20.91 -15.25 22.71
CA ASN A 8 21.35 -14.79 24.03
C ASN A 8 22.68 -14.04 24.09
N LYS A 9 23.31 -13.73 22.94
CA LYS A 9 24.50 -12.87 22.88
C LYS A 9 24.21 -11.50 23.50
N SER A 10 25.12 -11.03 24.34
CA SER A 10 25.01 -9.76 25.04
C SER A 10 25.26 -8.57 24.09
N GLY A 11 24.78 -7.38 24.47
CA GLY A 11 25.09 -6.14 23.77
C GLY A 11 26.57 -5.73 23.81
N GLU A 12 27.38 -6.40 24.63
CA GLU A 12 28.84 -6.20 24.70
C GLU A 12 29.57 -7.02 23.63
N GLU A 13 28.99 -8.17 23.23
CA GLU A 13 29.53 -9.04 22.18
C GLU A 13 29.05 -8.64 20.78
N VAL A 14 27.84 -8.11 20.65
CA VAL A 14 27.20 -7.82 19.35
C VAL A 14 26.30 -6.59 19.39
N SER A 15 26.24 -5.86 18.27
CA SER A 15 25.28 -4.76 18.10
C SER A 15 23.85 -5.29 18.07
N LEU A 16 23.05 -4.90 19.07
CA LEU A 16 21.65 -5.29 19.19
C LEU A 16 20.73 -4.27 18.51
N LYS A 17 19.77 -4.77 17.75
CA LYS A 17 18.71 -4.00 17.10
C LYS A 17 17.38 -4.34 17.72
N HIS A 18 16.55 -3.32 17.92
CA HIS A 18 15.20 -3.51 18.43
C HIS A 18 14.25 -4.00 17.33
N CYS A 19 13.24 -4.78 17.70
CA CYS A 19 12.14 -5.11 16.80
C CYS A 19 11.44 -3.82 16.34
N ALA A 20 11.35 -3.59 15.03
CA ALA A 20 10.78 -2.37 14.46
C ALA A 20 9.32 -2.10 14.88
N LYS A 21 8.55 -3.16 15.19
CA LYS A 21 7.13 -3.06 15.54
C LYS A 21 6.89 -2.74 17.02
N CYS A 22 7.52 -3.47 17.95
CA CYS A 22 7.28 -3.29 19.39
C CYS A 22 8.37 -2.49 20.13
N ARG A 23 9.54 -2.33 19.50
CA ARG A 23 10.76 -1.70 20.05
C ARG A 23 11.26 -2.24 21.40
N GLN A 24 10.77 -3.39 21.84
CA GLN A 24 11.07 -3.95 23.17
C GLN A 24 12.00 -5.17 23.12
N THR A 25 11.86 -6.00 22.08
CA THR A 25 12.70 -7.19 21.92
C THR A 25 13.93 -6.87 21.08
N HIS A 26 15.08 -7.39 21.48
CA HIS A 26 16.38 -7.12 20.86
C HIS A 26 16.90 -8.33 20.09
N TYR A 27 17.53 -8.09 18.94
CA TYR A 27 18.16 -9.12 18.12
C TYR A 27 19.50 -8.63 17.59
N CYS A 28 20.50 -9.50 17.57
CA CYS A 28 21.80 -9.17 16.97
C CYS A 28 21.77 -9.15 15.43
N SER A 29 20.75 -9.78 14.82
CA SER A 29 20.63 -9.86 13.36
C SER A 29 19.19 -10.10 12.90
N ARG A 30 18.91 -9.89 11.61
CA ARG A 30 17.59 -10.15 11.03
C ARG A 30 17.26 -11.65 11.03
N GLU A 31 18.27 -12.51 10.92
CA GLU A 31 18.13 -13.96 10.99
C GLU A 31 17.65 -14.38 12.38
N CYS A 32 18.21 -13.79 13.44
CA CYS A 32 17.76 -14.02 14.82
C CYS A 32 16.31 -13.55 15.03
N GLN A 33 15.94 -12.40 14.46
CA GLN A 33 14.56 -11.90 14.50
C GLN A 33 13.59 -12.84 13.76
N LYS A 34 13.93 -13.29 12.55
CA LYS A 34 13.13 -14.24 11.76
C LYS A 34 12.99 -15.59 12.47
N ALA A 35 14.06 -16.11 13.05
CA ALA A 35 14.08 -17.38 13.74
C ALA A 35 13.30 -17.36 15.08
N ASP A 36 13.09 -16.17 15.65
CA ASP A 36 12.23 -15.97 16.83
C ASP A 36 10.79 -15.59 16.45
N TRP A 37 10.53 -15.22 15.19
CA TRP A 37 9.26 -14.62 14.75
C TRP A 37 8.02 -15.43 15.10
N LYS A 38 8.06 -16.77 15.00
CA LYS A 38 6.92 -17.64 15.35
C LYS A 38 6.50 -17.51 16.81
N ALA A 39 7.45 -17.27 17.73
CA ALA A 39 7.21 -17.04 19.14
C ALA A 39 6.92 -15.56 19.41
N HIS A 40 7.79 -14.66 18.94
CA HIS A 40 7.71 -13.23 19.17
C HIS A 40 6.41 -12.61 18.62
N LYS A 41 5.89 -13.05 17.46
CA LYS A 41 4.68 -12.46 16.84
C LYS A 41 3.44 -12.48 17.75
N LYS A 42 3.36 -13.46 18.66
CA LYS A 42 2.25 -13.61 19.62
C LYS A 42 2.23 -12.50 20.68
N VAL A 43 3.39 -11.88 20.93
CA VAL A 43 3.59 -10.83 21.95
C VAL A 43 4.01 -9.49 21.34
N CYS A 44 4.45 -9.47 20.08
CA CYS A 44 4.89 -8.29 19.35
C CYS A 44 3.83 -7.18 19.25
N SER A 45 2.54 -7.52 19.36
CA SER A 45 1.43 -6.55 19.32
C SER A 45 0.96 -6.05 20.69
N LYS A 46 1.44 -6.62 21.81
CA LYS A 46 0.84 -6.39 23.14
C LYS A 46 1.42 -5.21 23.93
N GLN A 47 2.41 -4.50 23.40
CA GLN A 47 3.09 -3.44 24.16
C GLN A 47 3.42 -2.21 23.27
N ALA A 48 2.50 -1.81 22.40
CA ALA A 48 2.52 -0.46 21.82
C ALA A 48 1.73 0.48 22.74
N GLY A 49 2.30 0.82 23.88
CA GLY A 49 1.70 1.72 24.87
C GLY A 49 2.51 3.00 25.04
N SER A 50 1.93 4.10 24.55
CA SER A 50 2.11 5.49 25.00
C SER A 50 3.38 6.25 24.57
N ALA A 51 3.25 7.04 23.50
CA ALA A 51 3.83 8.39 23.38
C ALA A 51 3.04 9.21 22.33
N PRO A 52 2.89 10.53 22.51
CA PRO A 52 1.81 11.33 21.92
C PRO A 52 2.04 11.70 20.46
N ALA A 53 0.94 12.01 19.77
CA ALA A 53 0.90 12.48 18.39
C ALA A 53 1.88 13.65 18.15
N PRO A 54 2.60 13.70 17.02
CA PRO A 54 3.32 14.91 16.66
C PRO A 54 2.33 15.91 16.05
N ALA A 55 2.45 17.13 16.56
CA ALA A 55 1.81 18.33 16.09
C ALA A 55 2.13 18.63 14.62
N SER A 56 1.18 19.33 14.03
CA SER A 56 1.15 19.91 12.69
C SER A 56 2.47 20.52 12.25
N ALA A 57 2.90 20.16 11.04
CA ALA A 57 3.81 20.96 10.24
C ALA A 57 2.96 21.67 9.17
N SER A 58 2.88 23.00 9.29
CA SER A 58 2.24 23.89 8.33
C SER A 58 2.96 23.88 7.00
N GLY A 59 2.19 23.73 5.91
CA GLY A 59 2.62 23.94 4.54
C GLY A 59 1.40 24.08 3.63
N SER A 60 1.08 25.32 3.25
CA SER A 60 -0.03 25.68 2.38
C SER A 60 0.06 25.06 0.98
N GLY A 61 -1.05 24.50 0.50
CA GLY A 61 -1.29 24.20 -0.91
C GLY A 61 -2.31 23.10 -1.18
N ASN A 62 -2.38 22.06 -0.35
CA ASN A 62 -3.15 20.84 -0.61
C ASN A 62 -3.94 20.32 0.61
N GLU A 63 -4.36 21.21 1.54
CA GLU A 63 -5.17 20.76 2.70
C GLU A 63 -6.47 20.08 2.22
N GLY A 64 -6.58 18.78 2.46
CA GLY A 64 -7.73 17.95 2.06
C GLY A 64 -7.60 17.23 0.72
N LEU A 65 -6.51 17.43 -0.04
CA LEU A 65 -6.24 16.69 -1.29
C LEU A 65 -5.32 15.50 -1.04
N SER A 66 -5.54 14.41 -1.78
CA SER A 66 -4.76 13.19 -1.67
C SER A 66 -4.39 12.59 -3.03
N PRO A 67 -3.15 12.06 -3.15
CA PRO A 67 -2.01 12.32 -2.27
C PRO A 67 -1.48 13.75 -2.49
N PRO A 68 -0.84 14.41 -1.52
CA PRO A 68 -0.32 15.77 -1.69
C PRO A 68 0.84 15.85 -2.70
N LYS A 69 1.48 14.73 -3.04
CA LYS A 69 2.61 14.64 -3.97
C LYS A 69 2.50 13.38 -4.84
N GLY A 70 3.18 13.39 -5.99
CA GLY A 70 3.37 12.20 -6.83
C GLY A 70 2.28 11.97 -7.88
N LEU A 71 1.17 12.73 -7.81
CA LEU A 71 0.17 12.86 -8.87
C LEU A 71 0.18 14.28 -9.43
N ASP A 72 -0.16 14.42 -10.70
CA ASP A 72 -0.23 15.72 -11.38
C ASP A 72 -1.43 16.53 -10.87
N GLU A 73 -2.59 15.87 -10.65
CA GLU A 73 -3.80 16.47 -10.09
C GLU A 73 -4.36 15.63 -8.92
N PRO A 74 -4.03 15.99 -7.67
CA PRO A 74 -4.57 15.32 -6.50
C PRO A 74 -6.05 15.67 -6.29
N ILE A 75 -6.79 14.77 -5.63
CA ILE A 75 -8.25 14.89 -5.51
C ILE A 75 -8.70 15.08 -4.07
N PRO A 76 -9.85 15.72 -3.83
CA PRO A 76 -10.52 15.66 -2.55
C PRO A 76 -11.31 14.35 -2.39
N ASN A 77 -11.56 13.98 -1.14
CA ASN A 77 -12.45 12.89 -0.74
C ASN A 77 -12.17 11.54 -1.46
N PRO A 78 -10.92 11.04 -1.41
CA PRO A 78 -10.55 9.78 -2.07
C PRO A 78 -11.40 8.58 -1.65
N PHE A 79 -11.75 8.44 -0.36
CA PHE A 79 -12.52 7.28 0.12
C PHE A 79 -13.98 7.30 -0.36
N THR A 80 -14.58 8.48 -0.46
CA THR A 80 -15.92 8.69 -1.02
C THR A 80 -15.93 8.28 -2.49
N ARG A 81 -14.90 8.64 -3.26
CA ARG A 81 -14.80 8.22 -4.67
C ARG A 81 -14.51 6.72 -4.81
N LEU A 82 -13.78 6.11 -3.88
CA LEU A 82 -13.58 4.65 -3.82
C LEU A 82 -14.89 3.91 -3.52
N ASP A 83 -15.72 4.44 -2.61
CA ASP A 83 -17.03 3.86 -2.30
C ASP A 83 -17.98 3.97 -3.50
N ASN A 84 -17.96 5.12 -4.18
CA ASN A 84 -18.77 5.38 -5.37
C ASN A 84 -18.25 4.72 -6.67
N GLY A 85 -17.07 4.08 -6.64
CA GLY A 85 -16.45 3.49 -7.84
C GLY A 85 -15.94 4.54 -8.85
N THR A 86 -15.77 5.79 -8.44
CA THR A 86 -15.34 6.92 -9.30
C THR A 86 -13.91 7.38 -9.01
N TYR A 87 -13.13 6.60 -8.25
CA TYR A 87 -11.79 6.98 -7.81
C TYR A 87 -10.80 7.29 -8.94
N LEU A 88 -10.91 6.62 -10.09
CA LEU A 88 -10.06 6.88 -11.27
C LEU A 88 -10.64 7.96 -12.20
N HIS A 89 -11.89 8.37 -12.00
CA HIS A 89 -12.60 9.26 -12.91
C HIS A 89 -12.23 10.73 -12.69
N ASN A 90 -12.28 11.51 -13.78
CA ASN A 90 -11.93 12.94 -13.81
C ASN A 90 -10.50 13.19 -13.27
N ARG A 91 -9.54 12.44 -13.81
CA ARG A 91 -8.11 12.57 -13.54
C ARG A 91 -7.31 12.61 -14.85
N PRO A 92 -6.10 13.19 -14.84
CA PRO A 92 -5.14 13.07 -15.93
C PRO A 92 -4.83 11.61 -16.25
N GLU A 93 -4.56 11.31 -17.52
CA GLU A 93 -4.28 9.94 -17.97
C GLU A 93 -3.11 9.30 -17.21
N LYS A 94 -2.02 10.06 -17.04
CA LYS A 94 -0.82 9.61 -16.32
C LYS A 94 -1.10 9.31 -14.86
N ASP A 95 -1.96 10.06 -14.19
CA ASP A 95 -2.33 9.76 -12.80
C ASP A 95 -3.11 8.45 -12.71
N VAL A 96 -3.99 8.17 -13.66
CA VAL A 96 -4.69 6.88 -13.73
C VAL A 96 -3.70 5.74 -13.96
N TYR A 97 -2.69 5.92 -14.82
CA TYR A 97 -1.63 4.93 -15.02
C TYR A 97 -0.85 4.68 -13.73
N ARG A 98 -0.41 5.75 -13.05
CA ARG A 98 0.31 5.67 -11.77
C ARG A 98 -0.51 4.92 -10.73
N LEU A 99 -1.79 5.25 -10.57
CA LEU A 99 -2.69 4.61 -9.59
C LEU A 99 -2.93 3.12 -9.87
N LEU A 100 -3.13 2.74 -11.13
CA LEU A 100 -3.33 1.34 -11.51
C LEU A 100 -2.07 0.51 -11.26
N LEU A 101 -0.90 1.04 -11.65
CA LEU A 101 0.38 0.38 -11.43
C LEU A 101 0.71 0.27 -9.94
N GLU A 102 0.52 1.32 -9.15
CA GLU A 102 0.76 1.29 -7.70
C GLU A 102 -0.18 0.35 -6.96
N ALA A 103 -1.47 0.33 -7.31
CA ALA A 103 -2.42 -0.60 -6.72
C ALA A 103 -2.03 -2.06 -6.98
N TYR A 104 -1.54 -2.35 -8.19
CA TYR A 104 -1.02 -3.68 -8.54
C TYR A 104 0.27 -4.00 -7.78
N ARG A 105 1.28 -3.12 -7.81
CA ARG A 105 2.59 -3.36 -7.15
C ARG A 105 2.43 -3.57 -5.65
N LEU A 106 1.61 -2.74 -4.99
CA LEU A 106 1.31 -2.89 -3.57
C LEU A 106 0.56 -4.20 -3.29
N ARG A 107 -0.39 -4.60 -4.15
CA ARG A 107 -1.10 -5.88 -4.01
C ARG A 107 -0.13 -7.05 -4.06
N VAL A 108 0.84 -7.06 -4.98
CA VAL A 108 1.84 -8.12 -5.07
C VAL A 108 2.68 -8.20 -3.80
N ASP A 109 3.18 -7.06 -3.30
CA ASP A 109 3.95 -7.02 -2.04
C ASP A 109 3.13 -7.49 -0.83
N ASP A 110 1.86 -7.07 -0.75
CA ASP A 110 0.95 -7.47 0.32
C ASP A 110 0.67 -8.99 0.29
N MET A 111 0.42 -9.59 -0.88
CA MET A 111 0.21 -11.04 -1.01
C MET A 111 1.43 -11.82 -0.56
N TYR A 112 2.61 -11.42 -1.02
CA TYR A 112 3.85 -12.07 -0.61
C TYR A 112 4.10 -11.97 0.90
N LYS A 113 3.89 -10.79 1.50
CA LYS A 113 4.20 -10.56 2.92
C LYS A 113 3.15 -11.09 3.89
N LEU A 114 1.86 -11.02 3.53
CA LEU A 114 0.75 -11.33 4.42
C LEU A 114 0.28 -12.78 4.26
N GLU A 115 0.23 -13.28 3.04
CA GLU A 115 -0.30 -14.61 2.73
C GLU A 115 0.81 -15.61 2.39
N GLY A 116 1.98 -15.12 1.97
CA GLY A 116 3.05 -15.98 1.45
C GLY A 116 2.74 -16.50 0.04
N GLU A 117 1.70 -15.96 -0.60
CA GLU A 117 1.30 -16.31 -1.96
C GLU A 117 2.12 -15.49 -2.97
N VAL A 118 2.59 -16.17 -4.00
CA VAL A 118 3.33 -15.57 -5.11
C VAL A 118 2.76 -16.14 -6.40
N ASP A 119 2.07 -15.30 -7.16
CA ASP A 119 1.68 -15.66 -8.51
C ASP A 119 2.92 -15.78 -9.41
N ASP A 120 2.94 -16.78 -10.30
CA ASP A 120 4.06 -17.11 -11.20
C ASP A 120 4.23 -16.12 -12.38
N ASP A 121 3.90 -14.84 -12.18
CA ASP A 121 3.87 -13.86 -13.27
C ASP A 121 4.32 -12.46 -12.84
N ASN A 122 5.15 -12.40 -11.79
CA ASN A 122 5.75 -11.18 -11.27
C ASN A 122 7.14 -11.40 -10.69
N ILE A 123 7.83 -10.30 -10.36
CA ILE A 123 9.22 -10.31 -9.88
C ILE A 123 9.47 -11.12 -8.60
N TYR A 124 8.44 -11.33 -7.76
CA TYR A 124 8.59 -12.14 -6.54
C TYR A 124 8.67 -13.65 -6.86
N ALA A 125 8.20 -14.06 -8.05
CA ALA A 125 8.39 -15.42 -8.59
C ALA A 125 9.72 -15.60 -9.33
N GLY A 126 10.57 -14.56 -9.40
CA GLY A 126 11.83 -14.59 -10.15
C GLY A 126 11.71 -14.20 -11.62
N HIS A 127 10.56 -13.68 -12.07
CA HIS A 127 10.44 -13.06 -13.38
C HIS A 127 11.27 -11.76 -13.46
N PRO A 128 11.74 -11.36 -14.66
CA PRO A 128 12.49 -10.12 -14.84
C PRO A 128 11.62 -8.86 -14.62
N ASP A 129 10.30 -8.99 -14.74
CA ASP A 129 9.33 -7.90 -14.59
C ASP A 129 7.96 -8.44 -14.20
N SER A 130 7.08 -7.54 -13.79
CA SER A 130 5.70 -7.85 -13.36
C SER A 130 4.64 -7.50 -14.40
N LEU A 131 5.01 -7.27 -15.66
CA LEU A 131 4.08 -6.92 -16.73
C LEU A 131 3.04 -8.03 -17.02
N PRO A 132 3.40 -9.33 -17.04
CA PRO A 132 2.40 -10.39 -17.19
C PRO A 132 1.30 -10.36 -16.12
N GLY A 133 1.68 -10.22 -14.85
CA GLY A 133 0.72 -10.10 -13.76
C GLY A 133 -0.07 -8.79 -13.79
N PHE A 134 0.53 -7.67 -14.20
CA PHE A 134 -0.19 -6.42 -14.41
C PHE A 134 -1.24 -6.56 -15.53
N ARG A 135 -0.93 -7.24 -16.63
CA ARG A 135 -1.91 -7.55 -17.69
C ARG A 135 -3.04 -8.43 -17.18
N ARG A 136 -2.77 -9.39 -16.29
CA ARG A 136 -3.81 -10.19 -15.64
C ARG A 136 -4.70 -9.35 -14.74
N PHE A 137 -4.12 -8.42 -13.96
CA PHE A 137 -4.84 -7.42 -13.19
C PHE A 137 -5.78 -6.57 -14.07
N MET A 138 -5.26 -5.98 -15.15
CA MET A 138 -6.05 -5.20 -16.11
C MET A 138 -7.16 -6.01 -16.78
N ARG A 139 -6.93 -7.30 -17.04
CA ARG A 139 -7.95 -8.21 -17.58
C ARG A 139 -9.14 -8.40 -16.64
N LYS A 140 -8.95 -8.35 -15.32
CA LYS A 140 -10.05 -8.40 -14.34
C LYS A 140 -10.94 -7.16 -14.47
N ILE A 141 -10.33 -5.99 -14.60
CA ILE A 141 -11.04 -4.72 -14.76
C ILE A 141 -11.82 -4.71 -16.07
N THR A 142 -11.13 -4.94 -17.18
CA THR A 142 -11.71 -4.85 -18.53
C THR A 142 -12.75 -5.94 -18.84
N ARG A 143 -12.79 -7.05 -18.10
CA ARG A 143 -13.83 -8.09 -18.28
C ARG A 143 -15.06 -7.88 -17.40
N SER A 144 -14.89 -7.40 -16.18
CA SER A 144 -15.95 -7.49 -15.17
C SER A 144 -16.20 -6.22 -14.38
N LYS A 145 -15.37 -5.18 -14.54
CA LYS A 145 -15.41 -3.93 -13.76
C LYS A 145 -15.07 -2.70 -14.63
N LYS A 146 -15.59 -2.66 -15.86
CA LYS A 146 -15.27 -1.59 -16.83
C LYS A 146 -15.69 -0.21 -16.34
N GLU A 147 -16.72 -0.14 -15.50
CA GLU A 147 -17.24 1.08 -14.88
C GLU A 147 -16.24 1.79 -13.95
N LEU A 148 -15.22 1.08 -13.45
CA LEU A 148 -14.17 1.68 -12.63
C LEU A 148 -13.20 2.54 -13.45
N LEU A 149 -13.09 2.26 -14.75
CA LEU A 149 -12.17 2.97 -15.64
C LEU A 149 -12.83 4.26 -16.16
N PRO A 150 -12.03 5.32 -16.41
CA PRO A 150 -12.52 6.51 -17.08
C PRO A 150 -13.08 6.20 -18.47
N SER A 151 -14.01 7.02 -18.95
CA SER A 151 -14.65 6.86 -20.27
C SER A 151 -13.66 6.92 -21.45
N TRP A 152 -12.53 7.60 -21.27
CA TRP A 152 -11.47 7.68 -22.27
C TRP A 152 -10.58 6.42 -22.32
N TRP A 153 -10.75 5.46 -21.40
CA TRP A 153 -9.90 4.29 -21.36
C TRP A 153 -10.15 3.34 -22.54
N THR A 154 -9.11 3.08 -23.32
CA THR A 154 -9.14 2.16 -24.46
C THR A 154 -8.03 1.10 -24.38
N PRO A 155 -8.05 0.05 -25.22
CA PRO A 155 -6.93 -0.89 -25.34
C PRO A 155 -5.59 -0.22 -25.67
N GLU A 156 -5.59 0.88 -26.43
CA GLU A 156 -4.40 1.67 -26.74
C GLU A 156 -3.87 2.35 -25.49
N LYS A 157 -4.75 2.95 -24.68
CA LYS A 157 -4.39 3.53 -23.38
C LYS A 157 -3.87 2.50 -22.39
N GLN A 158 -4.37 1.26 -22.45
CA GLN A 158 -3.76 0.17 -21.70
C GLN A 158 -2.32 -0.11 -22.16
N LYS A 159 -2.05 -0.15 -23.47
CA LYS A 159 -0.66 -0.33 -23.97
C LYS A 159 0.25 0.83 -23.57
N GLU A 160 -0.25 2.06 -23.57
CA GLU A 160 0.49 3.23 -23.05
C GLU A 160 0.79 3.09 -21.55
N CYS A 161 -0.18 2.67 -20.74
CA CYS A 161 0.02 2.39 -19.32
C CYS A 161 1.04 1.28 -19.07
N GLU A 162 1.00 0.22 -19.88
CA GLU A 162 1.98 -0.87 -19.83
C GLU A 162 3.39 -0.38 -20.17
N ALA A 163 3.54 0.45 -21.21
CA ALA A 163 4.82 1.04 -21.57
C ALA A 163 5.34 1.98 -20.47
N PHE A 164 4.46 2.81 -19.89
CA PHE A 164 4.79 3.68 -18.76
C PHE A 164 5.29 2.88 -17.54
N GLY A 165 4.66 1.75 -17.22
CA GLY A 165 5.12 0.87 -16.14
C GLY A 165 6.41 0.10 -16.44
N MET A 166 6.91 0.13 -17.67
CA MET A 166 8.15 -0.55 -18.09
C MET A 166 9.31 0.42 -18.34
N ASP A 167 9.08 1.72 -18.19
CA ASP A 167 10.08 2.78 -18.29
C ASP A 167 10.92 2.84 -17.00
N GLU A 168 12.24 2.79 -17.14
CA GLU A 168 13.24 2.78 -16.05
C GLU A 168 13.25 4.07 -15.25
N ASP A 169 12.83 5.19 -15.87
CA ASP A 169 12.79 6.49 -15.22
C ASP A 169 11.50 6.70 -14.38
N GLN A 170 10.51 5.82 -14.49
CA GLN A 170 9.26 5.94 -13.74
C GLN A 170 9.34 5.28 -12.37
N TRP A 171 8.80 5.96 -11.35
CA TRP A 171 8.66 5.37 -10.00
C TRP A 171 7.83 4.08 -10.00
N GLN A 172 6.80 4.02 -10.85
CA GLN A 172 5.85 2.91 -10.96
C GLN A 172 6.37 1.71 -11.77
N ASN A 173 7.70 1.57 -11.88
CA ASN A 173 8.34 0.53 -12.68
C ASN A 173 8.01 -0.88 -12.17
N LEU A 174 7.51 -1.73 -13.07
CA LEU A 174 7.07 -3.10 -12.83
C LEU A 174 8.21 -4.09 -12.59
N ARG A 175 9.47 -3.67 -12.78
CA ARG A 175 10.69 -4.43 -12.43
C ARG A 175 11.12 -4.22 -10.99
N CYS A 176 10.50 -3.26 -10.28
CA CYS A 176 10.91 -2.88 -8.93
C CYS A 176 9.80 -3.20 -7.92
N ALA A 177 10.18 -3.90 -6.85
CA ALA A 177 9.33 -4.08 -5.68
C ALA A 177 9.07 -2.72 -5.00
N VAL A 178 7.93 -2.61 -4.31
CA VAL A 178 7.56 -1.44 -3.52
C VAL A 178 6.96 -1.91 -2.20
N GLU A 179 7.41 -1.33 -1.09
CA GLU A 179 6.81 -1.58 0.22
C GLU A 179 5.86 -0.44 0.59
N LYS A 180 4.91 -0.72 1.50
CA LYS A 180 4.00 0.31 2.05
C LYS A 180 4.72 1.60 2.47
N LYS A 181 5.89 1.49 3.12
CA LYS A 181 6.64 2.66 3.60
C LYS A 181 7.15 3.52 2.44
N ASP A 182 7.58 2.89 1.34
CA ASP A 182 8.16 3.57 0.18
C ASP A 182 7.06 4.39 -0.52
N ILE A 183 5.84 3.84 -0.57
CA ILE A 183 4.65 4.55 -1.05
C ILE A 183 4.34 5.77 -0.17
N ILE A 184 4.34 5.61 1.16
CA ILE A 184 4.06 6.74 2.08
C ILE A 184 5.10 7.84 1.89
N GLU A 185 6.38 7.48 1.77
CA GLU A 185 7.47 8.45 1.59
C GLU A 185 7.41 9.15 0.22
N HIS A 186 7.11 8.41 -0.85
CA HIS A 186 7.01 8.97 -2.20
C HIS A 186 5.83 9.93 -2.36
N TYR A 187 4.65 9.51 -1.89
CA TYR A 187 3.39 10.24 -2.05
C TYR A 187 3.10 11.22 -0.91
N GLU A 188 3.89 11.18 0.17
CA GLU A 188 3.73 12.01 1.38
C GLU A 188 2.33 11.87 2.02
N ASP A 189 1.74 10.67 1.94
CA ASP A 189 0.40 10.40 2.45
C ASP A 189 0.32 9.04 3.15
N SER A 190 0.08 9.09 4.46
CA SER A 190 -0.05 7.90 5.32
C SER A 190 -1.27 7.02 5.01
N GLN A 191 -2.31 7.59 4.40
CA GLN A 191 -3.56 6.92 4.03
C GLN A 191 -3.53 6.41 2.58
N PHE A 192 -2.59 6.85 1.75
CA PHE A 192 -2.54 6.47 0.34
C PHE A 192 -2.41 4.95 0.10
N PRO A 193 -1.62 4.17 0.88
CA PRO A 193 -1.64 2.71 0.76
C PRO A 193 -3.02 2.10 1.05
N MET A 194 -3.82 2.69 1.93
CA MET A 194 -5.18 2.22 2.19
C MET A 194 -6.07 2.46 0.96
N GLN A 195 -5.95 3.62 0.33
CA GLN A 195 -6.68 3.93 -0.91
C GLN A 195 -6.33 2.95 -2.03
N LEU A 196 -5.04 2.68 -2.24
CA LEU A 196 -4.55 1.72 -3.22
C LEU A 196 -5.07 0.30 -2.96
N ARG A 197 -5.14 -0.13 -1.68
CA ARG A 197 -5.70 -1.42 -1.29
C ARG A 197 -7.19 -1.52 -1.56
N MET A 198 -7.95 -0.45 -1.30
CA MET A 198 -9.38 -0.39 -1.60
C MET A 198 -9.65 -0.37 -3.11
N LEU A 199 -8.81 0.34 -3.87
CA LEU A 199 -8.84 0.26 -5.34
C LEU A 199 -8.56 -1.18 -5.80
N GLY A 200 -7.51 -1.81 -5.26
CA GLY A 200 -7.19 -3.20 -5.51
C GLY A 200 -8.35 -4.14 -5.18
N GLU A 201 -8.99 -3.98 -4.03
CA GLU A 201 -10.16 -4.76 -3.62
C GLU A 201 -11.33 -4.61 -4.60
N SER A 202 -11.61 -3.41 -5.09
CA SER A 202 -12.68 -3.19 -6.08
C SER A 202 -12.45 -3.96 -7.40
N ILE A 203 -11.18 -4.27 -7.70
CA ILE A 203 -10.73 -4.95 -8.92
C ILE A 203 -10.59 -6.47 -8.72
N TYR A 204 -9.96 -6.88 -7.62
CA TYR A 204 -9.72 -8.29 -7.30
C TYR A 204 -10.94 -8.98 -6.68
N GLY A 205 -11.82 -8.20 -6.03
CA GLY A 205 -12.97 -8.68 -5.27
C GLY A 205 -12.68 -9.00 -3.81
N SER A 206 -11.43 -8.85 -3.35
CA SER A 206 -11.04 -9.07 -1.95
C SER A 206 -9.85 -8.21 -1.55
N ALA A 207 -9.80 -7.82 -0.27
CA ALA A 207 -8.64 -7.14 0.30
C ALA A 207 -7.49 -8.14 0.56
N PRO A 208 -6.27 -7.66 0.82
CA PRO A 208 -5.21 -8.52 1.31
C PRO A 208 -5.58 -9.22 2.62
N GLY A 209 -5.34 -10.53 2.73
CA GLY A 209 -5.78 -11.38 3.84
C GLY A 209 -7.19 -11.96 3.67
N GLY A 210 -7.84 -11.76 2.52
CA GLY A 210 -9.17 -12.30 2.22
C GLY A 210 -10.34 -11.62 2.96
N SER A 211 -10.10 -10.51 3.67
CA SER A 211 -11.14 -9.77 4.38
C SER A 211 -12.01 -8.95 3.43
N ASP A 212 -13.26 -8.69 3.85
CA ASP A 212 -14.15 -7.70 3.24
C ASP A 212 -13.88 -6.30 3.83
N GLY A 213 -13.37 -5.39 3.01
CA GLY A 213 -13.04 -4.01 3.38
C GLY A 213 -14.22 -3.05 3.31
N THR A 214 -15.43 -3.51 2.96
CA THR A 214 -16.60 -2.65 2.73
C THR A 214 -16.95 -1.77 3.93
N ALA A 215 -16.97 -2.33 5.15
CA ALA A 215 -17.29 -1.55 6.35
C ALA A 215 -16.25 -0.45 6.63
N MET A 216 -14.97 -0.77 6.47
CA MET A 216 -13.86 0.19 6.63
C MET A 216 -13.96 1.32 5.59
N ARG A 217 -14.20 0.97 4.32
CA ARG A 217 -14.34 1.94 3.23
C ARG A 217 -15.50 2.91 3.46
N LYS A 218 -16.67 2.40 3.86
CA LYS A 218 -17.82 3.25 4.20
C LYS A 218 -17.55 4.17 5.39
N MET A 219 -16.88 3.67 6.43
CA MET A 219 -16.48 4.48 7.58
C MET A 219 -15.56 5.63 7.16
N LEU A 220 -14.51 5.35 6.38
CA LEU A 220 -13.57 6.39 5.93
C LEU A 220 -14.24 7.41 5.00
N ALA A 221 -15.11 6.97 4.08
CA ALA A 221 -15.90 7.87 3.24
C ALA A 221 -16.81 8.79 4.07
N SER A 222 -17.42 8.27 5.15
CA SER A 222 -18.28 9.08 6.02
C SER A 222 -17.52 10.21 6.73
N PHE A 223 -16.24 9.99 7.08
CA PHE A 223 -15.41 11.02 7.69
C PHE A 223 -15.05 12.16 6.71
N GLU A 224 -14.94 11.87 5.42
CA GLU A 224 -14.69 12.88 4.39
C GLU A 224 -15.93 13.73 4.07
N SER A 225 -17.13 13.14 4.14
CA SER A 225 -18.39 13.84 3.89
C SER A 225 -18.81 14.84 4.99
N GLY A 226 -17.98 15.04 6.02
CA GLY A 226 -18.27 15.89 7.17
C GLY A 226 -19.19 15.21 8.15
N GLY A 227 -18.61 14.52 9.14
CA GLY A 227 -19.34 13.96 10.27
C GLY A 227 -20.10 15.03 11.05
N ALA A 228 -21.33 15.33 10.63
CA ALA A 228 -22.32 16.00 11.45
C ALA A 228 -22.78 15.01 12.54
N GLY A 229 -22.35 15.27 13.78
CA GLY A 229 -23.03 14.81 14.98
C GLY A 229 -22.52 13.50 15.61
N LEU A 230 -21.49 13.62 16.46
CA LEU A 230 -21.50 12.90 17.73
C LEU A 230 -21.77 13.93 18.83
N GLY A 231 -23.06 14.28 18.94
CA GLY A 231 -23.63 14.84 20.16
C GLY A 231 -24.38 13.73 20.88
N ILE A 232 -23.77 13.22 21.94
CA ILE A 232 -24.42 12.69 23.15
C ILE A 232 -23.44 12.89 24.30
#